data_AF-A0A7J2YU20-F1
#
_entry.id   AF-A0A7J2YU20-F1
#
_cell.length_a   1.000
_cell.length_b   1.000
_cell.length_c   1.000
_cell.angle_alpha   90.00
_cell.angle_beta   90.00
_cell.angle_gamma   90.00
#
_symmetry.space_group_name_H-M   'P 1'
#
loop_
_entity.id
_entity.type
_entity.pdbx_description
1 polymer ?
#
loop_
_entity_poly.entity_id
_entity_poly.type
_entity_poly.pdbx_seq_one_letter_code
_entity_poly.pdbx_strand_id
1 'polypeptide(L)'
;MNGHGHGHAHISKGFLSFLILWIVNKEPKTGTQIAQELEKRRGRKPSPGTIYPVLKHLNETNILNIDENKRYSLTERGQKALEAHLDSFINTFYDIDDMRSCCCREKCSGKHH
;
A
#
# COMPACT_ATOMS: atom_id res chain seq x y z
N MET A 1 24.81 26.13 -9.51
CA MET A 1 24.54 24.74 -9.95
C MET A 1 23.88 23.99 -8.81
N ASN A 2 22.99 23.05 -9.14
CA ASN A 2 22.19 22.17 -8.25
C ASN A 2 20.85 22.78 -7.81
N GLY A 3 19.69 22.21 -8.12
CA GLY A 3 19.35 20.99 -8.84
C GLY A 3 17.83 20.81 -8.73
N HIS A 4 17.17 20.55 -9.86
CA HIS A 4 15.74 20.28 -9.94
C HIS A 4 15.40 19.02 -9.12
N GLY A 5 14.76 19.20 -7.96
CA GLY A 5 14.17 18.11 -7.20
C GLY A 5 12.86 17.68 -7.83
N HIS A 6 12.89 16.61 -8.63
CA HIS A 6 11.70 15.89 -9.07
C HIS A 6 10.78 15.60 -7.88
N GLY A 7 9.50 15.95 -8.03
CA GLY A 7 8.46 15.71 -7.03
C GLY A 7 8.40 14.23 -6.63
N HIS A 8 8.95 13.92 -5.45
CA HIS A 8 8.73 12.65 -4.79
C HIS A 8 7.23 12.58 -4.45
N ALA A 9 6.46 11.81 -5.23
CA ALA A 9 5.09 11.45 -4.88
C ALA A 9 5.09 10.86 -3.46
N HIS A 10 4.75 11.70 -2.48
CA HIS A 10 4.80 11.41 -1.07
C HIS A 10 3.66 10.43 -0.76
N ILE A 11 3.98 9.14 -0.71
CA ILE A 11 3.01 8.13 -0.32
C ILE A 11 2.65 8.40 1.14
N SER A 12 1.37 8.62 1.42
CA SER A 12 0.85 8.70 2.78
C SER A 12 1.31 7.46 3.54
N LYS A 13 2.06 7.64 4.64
CA LYS A 13 2.64 6.54 5.43
C LYS A 13 1.58 5.48 5.76
N GLY A 14 0.34 5.89 6.00
CA GLY A 14 -0.81 5.01 6.22
C GLY A 14 -1.12 4.05 5.07
N PHE A 15 -1.07 4.52 3.82
CA PHE A 15 -1.33 3.65 2.65
C PHE A 15 -0.23 2.62 2.43
N LEU A 16 1.03 3.01 2.64
CA LEU A 16 2.14 2.06 2.58
C LEU A 16 2.05 1.01 3.70
N SER A 17 1.74 1.42 4.93
CA SER A 17 1.50 0.50 6.04
C SER A 17 0.41 -0.50 5.70
N PHE A 18 -0.77 -0.03 5.25
CA PHE A 18 -1.87 -0.89 4.84
C PHE A 18 -1.44 -1.97 3.82
N LEU A 19 -0.73 -1.57 2.75
CA LEU A 19 -0.25 -2.52 1.76
C LEU A 19 0.72 -3.55 2.36
N ILE A 20 1.60 -3.14 3.27
CA ILE A 20 2.51 -4.06 3.97
C ILE A 20 1.70 -5.07 4.78
N LEU A 21 0.75 -4.61 5.60
CA LEU A 21 -0.12 -5.50 6.39
C LEU A 21 -0.85 -6.50 5.49
N TRP A 22 -1.43 -6.03 4.39
CA TRP A 22 -2.13 -6.89 3.43
C TRP A 22 -1.22 -7.95 2.79
N ILE A 23 0.03 -7.60 2.50
CA ILE A 23 1.01 -8.52 1.91
C ILE A 23 1.36 -9.64 2.89
N VAL A 24 1.66 -9.29 4.15
CA VAL A 24 2.06 -10.28 5.18
C VAL A 24 0.87 -11.07 5.74
N ASN A 25 -0.36 -10.57 5.57
CA ASN A 25 -1.58 -11.31 5.92
C ASN A 25 -1.72 -12.61 5.11
N LYS A 26 -1.24 -12.62 3.87
CA LYS A 26 -1.32 -13.80 3.00
C LYS A 26 -0.32 -14.87 3.40
N GLU A 27 0.91 -14.46 3.70
CA GLU A 27 1.99 -15.36 4.13
C GLU A 27 3.13 -14.55 4.78
N PRO A 28 3.90 -15.15 5.71
CA PRO A 28 5.07 -14.50 6.30
C PRO A 28 6.17 -14.23 5.25
N LYS A 29 6.57 -12.96 5.11
CA LYS A 29 7.54 -12.53 4.09
C LYS A 29 8.67 -11.71 4.66
N THR A 30 9.86 -11.83 4.07
CA THR A 30 11.00 -10.98 4.42
C THR A 30 10.81 -9.55 3.92
N GLY A 31 11.54 -8.58 4.50
CA GLY A 31 11.49 -7.19 4.05
C GLY A 31 11.79 -6.99 2.56
N THR A 32 12.68 -7.81 1.99
CA THR A 32 12.99 -7.79 0.55
C THR A 32 11.84 -8.35 -0.29
N GLN A 33 11.19 -9.43 0.14
CA GLN A 33 10.02 -9.98 -0.52
C GLN A 33 8.83 -9.01 -0.48
N ILE A 34 8.63 -8.32 0.65
CA ILE A 34 7.62 -7.27 0.77
C ILE A 34 7.91 -6.12 -0.21
N ALA A 35 9.17 -5.68 -0.33
CA ALA A 35 9.55 -4.66 -1.28
C ALA A 35 9.28 -5.07 -2.74
N GLN A 36 9.55 -6.33 -3.11
CA GLN A 36 9.26 -6.87 -4.44
C GLN A 36 7.75 -6.95 -4.71
N GLU A 37 6.96 -7.36 -3.74
CA GLU A 37 5.51 -7.43 -3.89
C GLU A 37 4.88 -6.02 -4.01
N LEU A 38 5.43 -5.04 -3.29
CA LEU A 38 5.06 -3.62 -3.44
C LEU A 38 5.44 -3.06 -4.81
N GLU A 39 6.56 -3.50 -5.39
CA GLU A 39 6.98 -3.13 -6.75
C GLU A 39 5.97 -3.66 -7.78
N LYS A 40 5.60 -4.95 -7.70
CA LYS A 40 4.60 -5.55 -8.61
C LYS A 40 3.25 -4.82 -8.57
N ARG A 41 2.82 -4.39 -7.39
CA ARG A 41 1.51 -3.74 -7.20
C ARG A 41 1.50 -2.26 -7.59
N ARG A 42 2.61 -1.56 -7.42
CA ARG A 42 2.68 -0.10 -7.64
C ARG A 42 3.50 0.31 -8.85
N GLY A 43 4.13 -0.63 -9.53
CA GLY A 43 5.07 -0.40 -10.64
C GLY A 43 6.44 0.14 -10.21
N ARG A 44 6.68 0.39 -8.91
CA ARG A 44 7.96 0.91 -8.41
C ARG A 44 8.33 0.36 -7.04
N LYS A 45 9.61 0.02 -6.88
CA LYS A 45 10.17 -0.44 -5.60
C LYS A 45 10.21 0.72 -4.61
N PRO A 46 9.71 0.56 -3.37
CA PRO A 46 9.98 1.53 -2.33
C PRO A 46 11.47 1.60 -2.04
N SER A 47 12.00 2.80 -1.77
CA SER A 47 13.39 2.92 -1.34
C SER A 47 13.59 2.28 0.05
N PRO A 48 14.80 1.80 0.38
CA PRO A 48 15.13 1.30 1.71
C PRO A 48 14.75 2.29 2.82
N GLY A 49 15.03 3.58 2.62
CA GLY A 49 14.67 4.66 3.53
C GLY A 49 13.17 4.93 3.65
N THR A 50 12.33 4.27 2.86
CA THR A 50 10.87 4.35 2.96
C THR A 50 10.29 3.09 3.61
N ILE A 51 10.72 1.90 3.18
CA ILE A 51 10.12 0.64 3.63
C ILE A 51 10.58 0.24 5.04
N TYR A 52 11.88 0.32 5.33
CA TYR A 52 12.41 -0.18 6.60
C TYR A 52 11.96 0.64 7.82
N PRO A 53 11.86 1.98 7.76
CA PRO A 53 11.28 2.75 8.86
C PRO A 53 9.83 2.35 9.15
N VAL A 54 9.05 2.02 8.13
CA VAL A 54 7.65 1.59 8.32
C VAL A 54 7.60 0.18 8.91
N LEU A 55 8.39 -0.77 8.41
CA LEU A 55 8.48 -2.11 8.99
C LEU A 55 8.92 -2.07 10.46
N LYS A 56 9.93 -1.24 10.77
CA LYS A 56 10.40 -1.03 12.14
C LYS A 56 9.28 -0.49 13.03
N HIS A 57 8.59 0.56 12.60
CA HIS A 57 7.48 1.15 13.36
C HIS A 57 6.34 0.15 13.59
N LEU A 58 5.96 -0.64 12.58
CA LEU A 58 4.91 -1.65 12.71
C LEU A 58 5.31 -2.78 13.66
N ASN A 59 6.60 -3.15 13.71
CA ASN A 59 7.11 -4.11 14.67
C ASN A 59 7.11 -3.53 16.09
N GLU A 60 7.61 -2.31 16.28
CA GLU A 60 7.66 -1.60 17.57
C GLU A 60 6.26 -1.36 18.18
N THR A 61 5.25 -1.15 17.33
CA THR A 61 3.85 -0.98 17.74
C THR A 61 3.10 -2.30 17.92
N ASN A 62 3.79 -3.43 17.85
CA ASN A 62 3.23 -4.79 17.97
C ASN A 62 2.14 -5.08 16.92
N ILE A 63 2.21 -4.45 15.75
CA ILE A 63 1.35 -4.76 14.60
C ILE A 63 1.94 -5.93 13.79
N LEU A 64 3.26 -5.96 13.68
CA LEU A 64 4.02 -7.05 13.07
C LEU A 64 4.85 -7.79 14.10
N ASN A 65 5.06 -9.07 13.85
CA ASN A 65 6.07 -9.89 14.49
C ASN A 65 7.13 -10.30 13.47
N ILE A 66 8.39 -10.39 13.91
CA ILE A 66 9.54 -10.82 13.10
C ILE A 66 10.12 -12.10 13.68
N ASP A 67 10.28 -13.13 12.85
CA ASP A 67 10.92 -14.39 13.26
C ASP A 67 12.45 -14.35 13.08
N GLU A 68 13.13 -15.42 13.48
CA GLU A 68 14.58 -15.61 13.34
C GLU A 68 15.09 -15.46 11.90
N ASN A 69 14.26 -15.81 10.90
CA ASN A 69 14.55 -15.68 9.47
C ASN A 69 14.18 -14.31 8.90
N LYS A 70 13.87 -13.33 9.76
CA LYS A 70 13.47 -11.96 9.38
C LYS A 70 12.21 -11.89 8.51
N ARG A 71 11.30 -12.86 8.65
CA ARG A 71 9.98 -12.82 8.01
C ARG A 71 9.02 -12.10 8.95
N TYR A 72 8.24 -11.21 8.35
CA TYR A 72 7.22 -10.44 9.03
C TYR A 72 5.89 -11.17 8.90
N SER A 73 5.15 -11.23 10.00
CA SER A 73 3.80 -11.79 10.11
C SER A 73 2.92 -10.85 10.95
N LEU A 74 1.60 -10.93 10.79
CA LEU A 74 0.66 -10.14 11.59
C LEU A 74 0.53 -10.73 13.00
N THR A 75 0.52 -9.85 13.99
CA THR A 75 0.03 -10.19 15.34
C THR A 75 -1.50 -10.17 15.36
N GLU A 76 -2.12 -10.59 16.47
CA GLU A 76 -3.57 -10.43 16.68
C GLU A 76 -3.99 -8.95 16.57
N ARG A 77 -3.19 -8.04 17.16
CA ARG A 77 -3.43 -6.60 17.05
C ARG A 77 -3.30 -6.12 15.61
N GLY A 78 -2.35 -6.67 14.85
CA GLY A 78 -2.16 -6.36 13.44
C GLY A 78 -3.31 -6.84 12.56
N GLN A 79 -3.91 -7.99 12.86
CA GLN A 79 -5.10 -8.48 12.16
C GLN A 79 -6.28 -7.52 12.37
N LYS A 80 -6.57 -7.13 13.62
CA LYS A 80 -7.63 -6.15 13.93
C LYS A 80 -7.39 -4.80 13.23
N ALA A 81 -6.14 -4.34 13.19
CA ALA A 81 -5.78 -3.11 12.48
C ALA A 81 -5.97 -3.24 10.96
N LEU A 82 -5.67 -4.41 10.37
CA LEU A 82 -5.91 -4.66 8.96
C LEU A 82 -7.41 -4.68 8.64
N GLU A 83 -8.22 -5.34 9.47
CA GLU A 83 -9.67 -5.39 9.31
C GLU A 83 -10.29 -3.98 9.35
N ALA A 84 -9.91 -3.16 10.34
CA ALA A 84 -10.38 -1.77 10.44
C ALA A 84 -9.98 -0.92 9.22
N HIS A 85 -8.75 -1.11 8.70
CA HIS A 85 -8.34 -0.43 7.47
C HIS A 85 -9.12 -0.93 6.24
N LEU A 86 -9.42 -2.22 6.14
CA LEU A 86 -10.20 -2.79 5.05
C LEU A 86 -11.62 -2.25 5.06
N ASP A 87 -12.26 -2.21 6.23
CA ASP A 87 -13.61 -1.66 6.40
C ASP A 87 -13.66 -0.19 5.97
N SER A 88 -12.72 0.62 6.47
CA SER A 88 -12.61 2.03 6.08
C SER A 88 -12.35 2.20 4.58
N PHE A 89 -11.50 1.36 3.99
CA PHE A 89 -11.20 1.41 2.56
C PHE A 89 -12.43 1.06 1.72
N ILE A 90 -13.12 -0.04 2.04
CA ILE A 90 -14.34 -0.47 1.33
C ILE A 90 -15.41 0.61 1.43
N ASN A 91 -15.63 1.18 2.62
CA ASN A 91 -16.63 2.22 2.81
C ASN A 91 -16.26 3.55 2.12
N THR A 92 -14.97 3.90 2.07
CA THR A 92 -14.49 5.11 1.38
C THR A 92 -14.64 4.99 -0.14
N PHE A 93 -14.45 3.78 -0.68
CA PHE A 93 -14.48 3.50 -2.12
C PHE A 93 -15.68 2.61 -2.50
N TYR A 94 -16.81 2.76 -1.79
CA TYR A 94 -17.98 1.88 -1.95
C TYR A 94 -18.59 1.96 -3.37
N ASP A 95 -18.37 3.08 -4.05
CA ASP A 95 -18.82 3.39 -5.41
C ASP A 95 -17.69 3.24 -6.44
N ILE A 96 -16.61 2.52 -6.14
CA ILE A 96 -15.47 2.34 -7.07
C ILE A 96 -15.88 1.68 -8.40
N ASP A 97 -16.91 0.84 -8.39
CA ASP A 97 -17.46 0.25 -9.63
C ASP A 97 -18.15 1.31 -10.50
N ASP A 98 -18.89 2.23 -9.88
CA ASP A 98 -19.53 3.37 -10.55
C ASP A 98 -18.49 4.38 -11.07
N MET A 99 -17.47 4.68 -10.26
CA MET A 99 -16.32 5.50 -10.68
C MET A 99 -15.61 4.94 -11.91
N ARG A 100 -15.45 3.61 -11.98
CA ARG A 100 -14.87 2.93 -13.17
C ARG A 100 -15.75 3.11 -14.41
N SER A 101 -17.06 3.05 -14.25
CA SER A 101 -18.04 3.26 -15.32
C SER A 101 -18.00 4.70 -15.87
N CYS A 102 -17.70 5.68 -15.02
CA CYS A 102 -17.65 7.09 -15.40
C CYS A 102 -16.48 7.43 -16.35
N CYS A 103 -15.36 6.69 -16.32
CA CYS A 103 -14.21 6.93 -17.19
C CYS A 103 -14.42 6.60 -18.68
N CYS A 104 -15.60 6.11 -19.10
CA CYS A 104 -15.89 5.79 -20.51
C CYS A 104 -16.99 6.65 -21.16
N ARG A 105 -17.63 7.61 -20.45
CA ARG A 105 -18.81 8.31 -21.02
C ARG A 105 -18.56 9.70 -21.61
N GLU A 106 -17.33 10.25 -21.55
CA GLU A 106 -16.98 11.55 -22.17
C GLU A 106 -16.06 11.43 -23.40
N LYS A 107 -16.07 10.29 -24.10
CA LYS A 107 -15.47 10.18 -25.43
C LYS A 107 -16.44 9.52 -26.41
N CYS A 108 -17.58 10.15 -26.67
CA CYS A 108 -18.37 9.96 -27.89
C CYS A 108 -19.49 11.04 -28.00
N SER A 109 -19.13 12.26 -28.39
CA SER A 109 -20.02 13.07 -29.22
C SER A 109 -19.18 13.83 -30.23
N GLY A 110 -18.70 13.08 -31.22
CA GLY A 110 -18.35 13.65 -32.50
C GLY A 110 -19.58 13.63 -33.40
N LYS A 111 -19.86 14.79 -34.00
CA LYS A 111 -20.84 15.11 -35.06
C LYS A 111 -22.25 15.48 -34.60
N HIS A 112 -22.56 16.77 -34.69
CA HIS A 112 -23.73 17.22 -35.45
C HIS A 112 -23.46 18.60 -36.06
N HIS A 113 -23.46 18.61 -37.40
CA HIS A 113 -23.61 19.71 -38.37
C HIS A 113 -22.66 20.92 -38.31
#